data_AF-A0A0C2D1P1-F1
#
_entry.id   AF-A0A0C2D1P1-F1
#
_cell.length_a   1.000
_cell.length_b   1.000
_cell.length_c   1.000
_cell.angle_alpha   90.00
_cell.angle_beta   90.00
_cell.angle_gamma   90.00
#
_symmetry.space_group_name_H-M   'P 1'
#
loop_
_entity.id
_entity.type
_entity.pdbx_description
1 polymer ?
#
loop_
_entity_poly.entity_id
_entity_poly.type
_entity_poly.pdbx_seq_one_letter_code
_entity_poly.pdbx_strand_id
1 'polypeptide(L)'
;MKKIQPLRDYPARRLAMLVGACLLLLLSSPELVQSKSDVEVERIAEAWQAPLEANTTTLVYVQVAWRHGDRTPAAPVPFSDADSWSEGLGELTKKGMAQQYRLGKWLRSRYGKFLGDHFDRHEVFVRSSDYNRTLMSAQANMAGLFPPSKSEMWETGLAWQP
;
A
#
# COMPACT_ATOMS: atom_id res chain seq x y z
N MET A 1 5.91 -9.29 44.12
CA MET A 1 6.13 -7.92 43.62
C MET A 1 7.20 -7.98 42.52
N LYS A 2 6.82 -7.85 41.25
CA LYS A 2 7.77 -7.86 40.11
C LYS A 2 8.32 -6.44 39.92
N LYS A 3 9.65 -6.29 39.98
CA LYS A 3 10.33 -5.03 39.71
C LYS A 3 10.12 -4.66 38.24
N ILE A 4 9.58 -3.47 38.00
CA ILE A 4 9.39 -2.88 36.68
C ILE A 4 10.73 -2.25 36.27
N GLN A 5 11.27 -2.68 35.13
CA GLN A 5 12.46 -2.10 34.50
C GLN A 5 12.12 -0.68 34.01
N PRO A 6 12.99 0.34 34.17
CA PRO A 6 12.71 1.67 33.65
C PRO A 6 12.66 1.69 32.12
N LEU A 7 11.70 2.45 31.59
CA LEU A 7 11.54 2.73 30.16
C LEU A 7 12.81 3.40 29.61
N ARG A 8 13.31 2.89 28.49
CA ARG A 8 14.41 3.51 27.72
C ARG A 8 13.97 4.90 27.25
N ASP A 9 14.83 5.89 27.49
CA ASP A 9 14.69 7.24 26.94
C ASP A 9 14.72 7.19 25.41
N TYR A 10 13.57 7.42 24.78
CA TYR A 10 13.50 7.80 23.38
C TYR A 10 13.65 9.32 23.30
N PRO A 11 14.59 9.85 22.49
CA PRO A 11 14.67 11.30 22.30
C PRO A 11 13.34 11.79 21.74
N ALA A 12 12.77 12.80 22.41
CA ALA A 12 11.49 13.42 22.11
C ALA A 12 11.44 13.87 20.64
N ARG A 13 10.91 13.02 19.75
CA ARG A 13 10.57 13.41 18.38
C ARG A 13 9.23 14.11 18.44
N ARG A 14 9.28 15.39 18.11
CA ARG A 14 8.18 16.36 18.10
C ARG A 14 6.90 15.72 17.60
N LEU A 15 5.95 15.56 18.51
CA LEU A 15 4.55 15.28 18.20
C LEU A 15 3.96 16.57 17.62
N ALA A 16 4.02 16.71 16.31
CA ALA A 16 3.27 17.72 15.58
C ALA A 16 2.23 16.99 14.73
N MET A 17 1.02 16.84 15.30
CA MET A 17 -0.19 16.62 14.51
C MET A 17 -0.39 17.87 13.65
N LEU A 18 0.07 17.85 12.41
CA LEU A 18 -0.61 18.58 11.35
C LEU A 18 -1.40 17.54 10.56
N VAL A 19 -2.71 17.59 10.73
CA VAL A 19 -3.69 16.91 9.87
C VAL A 19 -3.62 17.58 8.50
N GLY A 20 -2.59 17.23 7.73
CA GLY A 20 -2.53 17.50 6.29
C GLY A 20 -3.48 16.55 5.61
N ALA A 21 -4.67 17.05 5.29
CA ALA A 21 -5.75 16.32 4.66
C ALA A 21 -5.30 15.54 3.41
N CYS A 22 -5.17 14.23 3.55
CA CYS A 22 -5.37 13.29 2.46
C CYS A 22 -5.87 11.98 3.05
N LEU A 23 -7.08 12.04 3.61
CA LEU A 23 -7.96 10.87 3.63
C LEU A 23 -8.28 10.54 2.16
N LEU A 24 -7.33 9.90 1.48
CA LEU A 24 -7.50 9.38 0.13
C LEU A 24 -8.42 8.15 0.24
N LEU A 25 -9.71 8.40 0.40
CA LEU A 25 -10.74 7.43 0.09
C LEU A 25 -10.65 7.18 -1.42
N LEU A 26 -9.82 6.22 -1.81
CA LEU A 26 -9.68 5.73 -3.18
C LEU A 26 -11.01 5.06 -3.59
N LEU A 27 -11.96 5.87 -4.04
CA LEU A 27 -13.06 5.41 -4.87
C LEU A 27 -12.45 5.08 -6.23
N SER A 28 -12.25 3.79 -6.46
CA SER A 28 -11.67 3.26 -7.68
C SER A 28 -12.52 3.63 -8.90
N SER A 29 -12.10 4.63 -9.68
CA SER A 29 -12.62 4.84 -11.03
C SER A 29 -12.25 3.62 -11.90
N PRO A 30 -13.23 2.97 -12.55
CA PRO A 30 -13.03 1.69 -13.24
C PRO A 30 -12.11 1.74 -14.47
N GLU A 31 -11.72 2.93 -14.94
CA GLU A 31 -10.89 3.13 -16.14
C GLU A 31 -9.38 2.99 -15.90
N LEU A 32 -8.93 2.87 -14.64
CA LEU A 32 -7.52 2.73 -14.24
C LEU A 32 -7.01 1.26 -14.22
N VAL A 33 -7.55 0.38 -15.06
CA VAL A 33 -7.33 -1.08 -14.96
C VAL A 33 -6.48 -1.65 -16.10
N GLN A 34 -6.28 -0.93 -17.20
CA GLN A 34 -5.58 -1.49 -18.37
C GLN A 34 -4.52 -0.54 -18.94
N SER A 35 -3.30 -0.55 -18.39
CA SER A 35 -2.13 -0.03 -19.13
C SER A 35 -0.78 -0.54 -18.60
N LYS A 36 0.22 -0.53 -19.49
CA LYS A 36 1.63 -0.88 -19.29
C LYS A 36 2.36 0.20 -18.46
N SER A 37 3.42 -0.22 -17.77
CA SER A 37 3.74 0.11 -16.38
C SER A 37 4.23 1.52 -16.02
N ASP A 38 4.48 2.43 -16.97
CA ASP A 38 5.07 3.75 -16.67
C ASP A 38 4.14 4.92 -17.06
N VAL A 39 3.36 4.75 -18.13
CA VAL A 39 2.38 5.74 -18.61
C VAL A 39 1.23 5.99 -17.60
N GLU A 40 1.00 5.05 -16.69
CA GLU A 40 -0.13 5.11 -15.75
C GLU A 40 0.15 5.99 -14.53
N VAL A 41 1.39 6.05 -14.03
CA VAL A 41 1.73 6.84 -12.84
C VAL A 41 1.63 8.34 -13.13
N GLU A 42 2.10 8.76 -14.30
CA GLU A 42 2.01 10.15 -14.77
C GLU A 42 0.54 10.56 -15.00
N ARG A 43 -0.26 9.72 -15.66
CA ARG A 43 -1.69 9.97 -15.86
C ARG A 43 -2.49 10.05 -14.55
N ILE A 44 -2.11 9.27 -13.54
CA ILE A 44 -2.71 9.38 -12.19
C ILE A 44 -2.34 10.72 -11.55
N ALA A 45 -1.11 11.22 -11.70
CA ALA A 45 -0.74 12.53 -11.16
C ALA A 45 -1.50 13.68 -11.85
N GLU A 46 -1.63 13.61 -13.18
CA GLU A 46 -2.36 14.60 -13.99
C GLU A 46 -3.84 14.68 -13.62
N ALA A 47 -4.50 13.54 -13.43
CA ALA A 47 -5.92 13.49 -13.07
C ALA A 47 -6.21 14.07 -11.67
N TRP A 48 -5.21 14.13 -10.78
CA TRP A 48 -5.38 14.55 -9.38
C TRP A 48 -4.83 15.95 -9.10
N GLN A 49 -4.34 16.68 -10.12
CA GLN A 49 -3.79 18.05 -10.02
C GLN A 49 -2.74 18.23 -8.89
N ALA A 50 -2.20 17.13 -8.38
CA ALA A 50 -1.26 17.10 -7.28
C ALA A 50 0.12 16.77 -7.84
N PRO A 51 1.19 17.49 -7.44
CA PRO A 51 2.55 17.16 -7.85
C PRO A 51 2.83 15.70 -7.54
N LEU A 52 3.38 14.92 -8.49
CA LEU A 52 3.64 13.48 -8.31
C LEU A 52 4.43 13.23 -7.03
N GLU A 53 5.51 13.99 -6.85
CA GLU A 53 6.42 13.97 -5.70
C GLU A 53 5.91 14.86 -4.56
N ALA A 54 5.97 14.37 -3.33
CA ALA A 54 5.68 15.18 -2.14
C ALA A 54 6.82 16.16 -1.84
N ASN A 55 6.49 17.32 -1.29
CA ASN A 55 7.49 18.22 -0.71
C ASN A 55 7.98 17.64 0.63
N THR A 56 9.21 17.13 0.65
CA THR A 56 9.80 16.48 1.81
C THR A 56 10.47 17.43 2.80
N THR A 57 10.57 18.73 2.50
CA THR A 57 11.22 19.71 3.41
C THR A 57 10.43 19.95 4.70
N THR A 58 9.10 19.78 4.64
CA THR A 58 8.19 19.99 5.77
C THR A 58 7.42 18.74 6.15
N LEU A 59 7.56 17.65 5.39
CA LEU A 59 6.85 16.40 5.65
C LEU A 59 7.44 15.71 6.87
N VAL A 60 6.59 15.44 7.86
CA VAL A 60 7.00 14.79 9.12
C VAL A 60 6.37 13.42 9.33
N TYR A 61 5.23 13.15 8.69
CA TYR A 61 4.46 11.93 8.86
C TYR A 61 3.46 11.76 7.72
N VAL A 62 3.20 10.50 7.36
CA VAL A 62 2.19 10.13 6.36
C VAL A 62 1.30 9.04 6.95
N GLN A 63 -0.01 9.22 6.86
CA GLN A 63 -0.99 8.18 7.13
C GLN A 63 -1.83 7.96 5.89
N VAL A 64 -1.93 6.71 5.46
CA VAL A 64 -2.76 6.32 4.31
C VAL A 64 -3.71 5.21 4.77
N ALA A 65 -4.98 5.35 4.41
CA ALA A 65 -6.00 4.32 4.60
C ALA A 65 -6.59 4.01 3.23
N TRP A 66 -6.52 2.76 2.80
CA TRP A 66 -7.03 2.33 1.51
C TRP A 66 -7.93 1.11 1.66
N ARG A 67 -8.88 0.97 0.73
CA ARG A 67 -9.69 -0.25 0.58
C ARG A 67 -8.83 -1.36 -0.04
N HIS A 68 -9.20 -2.61 0.23
CA HIS A 68 -8.71 -3.75 -0.53
C HIS A 68 -8.91 -3.56 -2.05
N GLY A 69 -8.12 -4.27 -2.88
CA GLY A 69 -8.31 -4.28 -4.33
C GLY A 69 -9.61 -4.96 -4.78
N ASP A 70 -9.84 -5.01 -6.09
CA ASP A 70 -10.91 -5.77 -6.73
C ASP A 70 -10.99 -7.21 -6.17
N ARG A 71 -12.22 -7.65 -5.89
CA ARG A 71 -12.51 -8.94 -5.25
C ARG A 71 -13.76 -9.55 -5.87
N THR A 72 -13.91 -10.86 -5.71
CA THR A 72 -15.16 -11.56 -6.02
C THR A 72 -16.30 -11.13 -5.08
N PRO A 73 -17.57 -11.38 -5.43
CA PRO A 73 -18.71 -11.10 -4.55
C PRO A 73 -18.54 -11.76 -3.18
N ALA A 74 -18.91 -11.06 -2.10
CA ALA A 74 -18.74 -11.57 -0.73
C ALA A 74 -19.81 -12.62 -0.33
N ALA A 75 -20.88 -12.68 -1.10
CA ALA A 75 -21.97 -13.63 -0.99
C ALA A 75 -22.39 -14.02 -2.41
N PRO A 76 -23.05 -15.19 -2.59
CA PRO A 76 -23.60 -15.55 -3.89
C PRO A 76 -24.49 -14.44 -4.44
N VAL A 77 -24.38 -14.17 -5.74
CA VAL A 77 -25.24 -13.23 -6.44
C VAL A 77 -26.18 -14.00 -7.35
N PRO A 78 -27.40 -13.49 -7.62
CA PRO A 78 -28.31 -14.13 -8.55
C PRO A 78 -27.62 -14.42 -9.89
N PHE A 79 -27.86 -15.61 -10.45
CA PHE A 79 -27.32 -16.06 -11.74
C PHE A 79 -25.81 -16.37 -11.78
N SER A 80 -25.14 -16.51 -10.63
CA SER A 80 -23.80 -17.12 -10.56
C SER A 80 -23.65 -17.98 -9.30
N ASP A 81 -23.28 -19.23 -9.47
CA ASP A 81 -22.94 -20.10 -8.34
C ASP A 81 -21.55 -19.73 -7.78
N ALA A 82 -21.27 -20.08 -6.52
CA ALA A 82 -19.99 -19.81 -5.86
C ALA A 82 -18.80 -20.36 -6.67
N ASP A 83 -18.98 -21.51 -7.31
CA ASP A 83 -17.98 -22.18 -8.15
C ASP A 83 -17.65 -21.43 -9.44
N SER A 84 -18.45 -20.41 -9.80
CA SER A 84 -18.16 -19.52 -10.94
C SER A 84 -16.94 -18.62 -10.69
N TRP A 85 -16.50 -18.51 -9.43
CA TRP A 85 -15.41 -17.64 -9.01
C TRP A 85 -14.21 -18.51 -8.61
N SER A 86 -13.20 -18.59 -9.47
CA SER A 86 -12.03 -19.47 -9.25
C SER A 86 -11.27 -19.21 -7.94
N GLU A 87 -11.31 -17.98 -7.45
CA GLU A 87 -10.71 -17.55 -6.21
C GLU A 87 -11.57 -17.84 -4.97
N GLY A 88 -12.85 -18.18 -5.15
CA GLY A 88 -13.85 -18.27 -4.07
C GLY A 88 -14.54 -16.93 -3.79
N LEU A 89 -15.57 -16.95 -2.94
CA LEU A 89 -16.37 -15.76 -2.60
C LEU A 89 -15.63 -14.83 -1.63
N GLY A 90 -15.67 -13.52 -1.91
CA GLY A 90 -15.11 -12.47 -1.07
C GLY A 90 -13.59 -12.34 -1.16
N GLU A 91 -12.97 -13.08 -2.09
CA GLU A 91 -11.52 -13.21 -2.23
C GLU A 91 -10.95 -12.23 -3.26
N LEU A 92 -9.69 -11.85 -3.04
CA LEU A 92 -9.01 -10.87 -3.88
C LEU A 92 -8.70 -11.46 -5.25
N THR A 93 -9.05 -10.75 -6.32
CA THR A 93 -8.75 -11.20 -7.69
C THR A 93 -7.32 -10.83 -8.08
N LYS A 94 -6.78 -11.46 -9.14
CA LYS A 94 -5.50 -11.03 -9.74
C LYS A 94 -5.50 -9.56 -10.16
N LYS A 95 -6.64 -9.06 -10.62
CA LYS A 95 -6.85 -7.63 -10.92
C LYS A 95 -6.70 -6.79 -9.64
N GLY A 96 -7.28 -7.22 -8.52
CA GLY A 96 -7.16 -6.55 -7.23
C GLY A 96 -5.72 -6.50 -6.71
N MET A 97 -4.96 -7.59 -6.87
CA MET A 97 -3.53 -7.61 -6.56
C MET A 97 -2.77 -6.57 -7.39
N ALA A 98 -3.01 -6.54 -8.70
CA ALA A 98 -2.36 -5.59 -9.60
C ALA A 98 -2.73 -4.12 -9.31
N GLN A 99 -3.97 -3.85 -8.89
CA GLN A 99 -4.38 -2.51 -8.43
C GLN A 99 -3.59 -2.06 -7.20
N GLN A 100 -3.44 -2.94 -6.20
CA GLN A 100 -2.71 -2.62 -4.98
C GLN A 100 -1.21 -2.47 -5.22
N TYR A 101 -0.63 -3.31 -6.06
CA TYR A 101 0.75 -3.16 -6.50
C TYR A 101 0.99 -1.81 -7.18
N ARG A 102 0.12 -1.39 -8.10
CA ARG A 102 0.20 -0.06 -8.73
C ARG A 102 0.04 1.08 -7.72
N LEU A 103 -0.87 0.95 -6.77
CA LEU A 103 -1.02 1.93 -5.68
C LEU A 103 0.29 2.04 -4.87
N GLY A 104 0.94 0.92 -4.55
CA GLY A 104 2.25 0.89 -3.91
C GLY A 104 3.31 1.65 -4.72
N LYS A 105 3.38 1.41 -6.04
CA LYS A 105 4.30 2.15 -6.93
C LYS A 105 4.01 3.65 -6.96
N TRP A 106 2.74 4.04 -6.95
CA TRP A 106 2.36 5.46 -6.90
C TRP A 106 2.78 6.09 -5.56
N LEU A 107 2.55 5.40 -4.44
CA LEU A 107 3.02 5.83 -3.12
C LEU A 107 4.55 5.94 -3.09
N ARG A 108 5.28 5.02 -3.73
CA ARG A 108 6.74 5.07 -3.89
C ARG A 108 7.18 6.29 -4.67
N SER A 109 6.50 6.59 -5.77
CA SER A 109 6.79 7.78 -6.60
C SER A 109 6.51 9.07 -5.82
N ARG A 110 5.46 9.09 -4.98
CA ARG A 110 5.12 10.27 -4.20
C ARG A 110 6.02 10.50 -3.01
N TYR A 111 6.34 9.44 -2.27
CA TYR A 111 6.99 9.54 -0.96
C TYR A 111 8.39 8.90 -0.92
N GLY A 112 8.95 8.44 -2.03
CA GLY A 112 10.24 7.74 -2.08
C GLY A 112 11.38 8.55 -1.45
N LYS A 113 11.43 9.86 -1.70
CA LYS A 113 12.42 10.76 -1.07
C LYS A 113 12.28 10.88 0.44
N PHE A 114 11.08 10.67 0.97
CA PHE A 114 10.80 10.69 2.41
C PHE A 114 11.06 9.32 3.07
N LEU A 115 10.73 8.24 2.35
CA LEU A 115 10.85 6.86 2.83
C LEU A 115 12.28 6.27 2.69
N GLY A 116 13.15 6.91 1.90
CA GLY A 116 14.48 6.37 1.59
C GLY A 116 14.44 5.23 0.57
N ASP A 117 15.57 4.55 0.37
CA ASP A 117 15.71 3.53 -0.68
C ASP A 117 15.23 2.13 -0.27
N HIS A 118 15.13 1.88 1.04
CA HIS A 118 14.92 0.55 1.61
C HIS A 118 13.74 0.55 2.58
N PHE A 119 13.21 -0.63 2.88
CA PHE A 119 12.20 -0.78 3.93
C PHE A 119 12.85 -0.71 5.31
N ASP A 120 12.38 0.20 6.18
CA ASP A 120 12.75 0.24 7.59
C ASP A 120 11.54 -0.03 8.50
N ARG A 121 11.61 -1.14 9.24
CA ARG A 121 10.59 -1.58 10.20
C ARG A 121 10.38 -0.62 11.39
N HIS A 122 11.30 0.31 11.63
CA HIS A 122 11.19 1.33 12.67
C HIS A 122 10.46 2.59 12.18
N GLU A 123 10.34 2.78 10.86
CA GLU A 123 9.72 3.95 10.26
C GLU A 123 8.37 3.61 9.58
N VAL A 124 8.22 2.37 9.11
CA VAL A 124 7.03 1.92 8.37
C VAL A 124 6.24 0.91 9.19
N PHE A 125 4.96 1.22 9.41
CA PHE A 125 4.01 0.33 10.07
C PHE A 125 2.77 0.12 9.19
N VAL A 126 2.42 -1.15 8.95
CA VAL A 126 1.25 -1.53 8.15
C VAL A 126 0.30 -2.35 9.01
N ARG A 127 -0.97 -1.95 9.03
CA ARG A 127 -2.04 -2.67 9.73
C ARG A 127 -3.18 -2.95 8.77
N SER A 128 -3.69 -4.17 8.82
CA SER A 128 -4.82 -4.62 8.03
C SER A 128 -5.93 -5.18 8.93
N SER A 129 -7.16 -5.25 8.41
CA SER A 129 -8.18 -6.09 9.01
C SER A 129 -7.91 -7.56 8.65
N ASP A 130 -8.44 -8.46 9.48
CA ASP A 130 -8.17 -9.90 9.38
C ASP A 130 -9.10 -10.59 8.36
N TYR A 131 -8.91 -10.24 7.08
CA TYR A 131 -9.49 -10.94 5.95
C TYR A 131 -8.39 -11.21 4.92
N ASN A 132 -8.45 -12.35 4.23
CA ASN A 132 -7.51 -12.71 3.16
C ASN A 132 -7.32 -11.56 2.16
N ARG A 133 -8.43 -11.02 1.63
CA ARG A 133 -8.39 -9.91 0.68
C ARG A 133 -7.67 -8.64 1.17
N THR A 134 -7.74 -8.32 2.46
CA THR A 134 -7.13 -7.11 3.02
C THR A 134 -5.66 -7.36 3.38
N LEU A 135 -5.31 -8.57 3.84
CA LEU A 135 -3.93 -8.98 4.06
C LEU A 135 -3.15 -9.05 2.74
N MET A 136 -3.69 -9.73 1.73
CA MET A 136 -3.09 -9.86 0.41
C MET A 136 -3.00 -8.51 -0.31
N SER A 137 -3.99 -7.63 -0.13
CA SER A 137 -3.93 -6.25 -0.66
C SER A 137 -2.77 -5.47 -0.05
N ALA A 138 -2.57 -5.56 1.26
CA ALA A 138 -1.46 -4.90 1.93
C ALA A 138 -0.10 -5.43 1.46
N GLN A 139 0.04 -6.75 1.31
CA GLN A 139 1.25 -7.40 0.78
C GLN A 139 1.55 -6.96 -0.66
N ALA A 140 0.55 -6.96 -1.54
CA ALA A 140 0.71 -6.52 -2.93
C ALA A 140 1.09 -5.04 -3.01
N ASN A 141 0.52 -4.20 -2.16
CA ASN A 141 0.89 -2.79 -2.05
C ASN A 141 2.35 -2.62 -1.61
N MET A 142 2.76 -3.32 -0.53
CA MET A 142 4.14 -3.28 -0.03
C MET A 142 5.15 -3.76 -1.08
N ALA A 143 4.80 -4.76 -1.90
CA ALA A 143 5.65 -5.20 -3.00
C ALA A 143 5.88 -4.12 -4.07
N GLY A 144 4.90 -3.23 -4.28
CA GLY A 144 5.05 -2.07 -5.17
C GLY A 144 5.74 -0.88 -4.51
N LEU A 145 5.60 -0.73 -3.19
CA LEU A 145 6.14 0.37 -2.41
C LEU A 145 7.63 0.19 -2.08
N PHE A 146 8.05 -1.05 -1.77
CA PHE A 146 9.43 -1.39 -1.38
C PHE A 146 9.99 -2.53 -2.24
N PRO A 147 10.22 -2.30 -3.53
CA PRO A 147 10.94 -3.27 -4.36
C PRO A 147 12.36 -3.45 -3.80
N PRO A 148 12.82 -4.69 -3.57
CA PRO A 148 14.14 -4.93 -2.99
C PRO A 148 15.25 -4.54 -3.97
N SER A 149 16.33 -3.95 -3.46
CA SER A 149 17.59 -3.84 -4.19
C SER A 149 18.21 -5.21 -4.42
N LYS A 150 19.20 -5.30 -5.31
CA LYS A 150 19.89 -6.57 -5.61
C LYS A 150 20.49 -7.25 -4.37
N SER A 151 20.91 -6.48 -3.37
CA SER A 151 21.45 -7.02 -2.11
C SER A 151 20.38 -7.45 -1.11
N GLU A 152 19.15 -6.94 -1.24
CA GLU A 152 18.01 -7.30 -0.39
C GLU A 152 17.21 -8.48 -0.94
N MET A 153 17.39 -8.82 -2.22
CA MET A 153 16.79 -10.01 -2.82
C MET A 153 17.36 -11.27 -2.17
N TRP A 154 16.49 -12.01 -1.48
CA TRP A 154 16.84 -13.29 -0.83
C TRP A 154 16.77 -14.48 -1.80
N GLU A 155 16.04 -14.34 -2.92
CA GLU A 155 15.93 -15.34 -3.99
C GLU A 155 16.21 -14.70 -5.34
N THR A 156 16.98 -15.39 -6.18
CA THR A 156 17.41 -14.83 -7.47
C THR A 156 16.24 -14.75 -8.44
N GLY A 157 16.01 -13.58 -9.01
CA GLY A 157 14.90 -13.35 -9.95
C GLY A 157 13.55 -13.06 -9.29
N LEU A 158 13.47 -13.06 -7.96
CA LEU A 158 12.26 -12.71 -7.21
C LEU A 158 12.40 -11.31 -6.58
N ALA A 159 11.86 -10.29 -7.23
CA ALA A 159 11.88 -8.91 -6.74
C ALA A 159 10.80 -8.67 -5.65
N TRP A 160 10.87 -9.44 -4.56
CA TRP A 160 9.96 -9.36 -3.43
C TRP A 160 10.69 -9.64 -2.11
N GLN A 161 10.28 -8.94 -1.04
CA GLN A 161 10.76 -9.15 0.32
C GLN A 161 9.59 -9.23 1.31
N PRO A 162 9.66 -10.11 2.33
CA PRO A 162 8.63 -10.26 3.36
C PRO A 162 8.59 -9.11 4.37
#